data_AF-A0AAE4UI69-F1
#
_entry.id   AF-A0AAE4UI69-F1
#
_cell.length_a   1.000
_cell.length_b   1.000
_cell.length_c   1.000
_cell.angle_alpha   90.00
_cell.angle_beta   90.00
_cell.angle_gamma   90.00
#
_symmetry.space_group_name_H-M   'P 1'
#
loop_
_entity.id
_entity.type
_entity.pdbx_description
1 polymer ?
#
loop_
_entity_poly.entity_id
_entity_poly.type
_entity_poly.pdbx_seq_one_letter_code
_entity_poly.pdbx_strand_id
1 'polypeptide(L)'
;MKRILLFLVGAVMALSMFAQKLTSVRSFEYLDYVTPHPYDVRKATLGGESLTISYNPNTGYGIKFRYIFRNINISVKFITSGNGKYIYTGTDSSGNKTVVATKRKLSDFLDNVGQTQSESFERDKEIEIAIYGIGDLSIYPLKNTPERRKEKEERSIKIKERNRLQDKLNELYSYWQSTKASVQDSLRNSFKKEFFEKKGAGRYSWDSETNFAVRYMACIDSNKVVKILKINDVKVAENIEYLDEFNRNEYKYQAKNNNGAKLINGKMFLTDRFSPNLIVCTLTREIVLKKGKVLYTRWGSGKVSQKAEKVIEANIALLKKGRYLIEIQELDGELISVVAQKYSNISNKKEIVLYSIYE
;
A
#
# COMPACT_ATOMS: atom_id res chain seq x y z
N MET A 1 67.52 -45.68 -13.53
CA MET A 1 67.20 -45.09 -12.21
C MET A 1 66.49 -43.74 -12.25
N LYS A 2 66.97 -42.72 -13.00
CA LYS A 2 66.33 -41.37 -13.03
C LYS A 2 64.83 -41.33 -13.42
N ARG A 3 64.38 -42.16 -14.37
CA ARG A 3 62.97 -42.20 -14.81
C ARG A 3 62.00 -42.82 -13.78
N ILE A 4 62.46 -43.82 -13.02
CA ILE A 4 61.66 -44.46 -11.96
C ILE A 4 61.50 -43.50 -10.76
N LEU A 5 62.56 -42.75 -10.44
CA LEU A 5 62.52 -41.74 -9.38
C LEU A 5 61.57 -40.58 -9.72
N LEU A 6 61.57 -40.10 -10.96
CA LEU A 6 60.61 -39.09 -11.45
C LEU A 6 59.16 -39.59 -11.41
N PHE A 7 58.92 -40.86 -11.74
CA PHE A 7 57.58 -41.46 -11.69
C PHE A 7 57.09 -41.62 -10.24
N LEU A 8 57.98 -42.04 -9.31
CA LEU A 8 57.67 -42.13 -7.88
C LEU A 8 57.40 -40.75 -7.27
N VAL A 9 58.19 -39.73 -7.60
CA VAL A 9 57.96 -38.35 -7.12
C VAL A 9 56.64 -37.79 -7.66
N GLY A 10 56.32 -38.05 -8.94
CA GLY A 10 55.02 -37.67 -9.53
C GLY A 10 53.84 -38.39 -8.87
N ALA A 11 53.98 -39.68 -8.58
CA ALA A 11 52.95 -40.47 -7.88
C ALA A 11 52.76 -40.01 -6.43
N VAL A 12 53.85 -39.70 -5.71
CA VAL A 12 53.78 -39.20 -4.33
C VAL A 12 53.16 -37.81 -4.26
N MET A 13 53.48 -36.91 -5.21
CA MET A 13 52.83 -35.60 -5.29
C MET A 13 51.35 -35.69 -5.67
N ALA A 14 50.99 -36.60 -6.58
CA ALA A 14 49.58 -36.86 -6.87
C ALA A 14 48.85 -37.40 -5.63
N LEU A 15 49.42 -38.40 -4.93
CA LEU A 15 48.85 -38.99 -3.73
C LEU A 15 48.74 -37.97 -2.57
N SER A 16 49.73 -37.08 -2.40
CA SER A 16 49.69 -36.06 -1.36
C SER A 16 48.65 -34.97 -1.67
N MET A 17 48.50 -34.54 -2.93
CA MET A 17 47.42 -33.64 -3.34
C MET A 17 46.03 -34.27 -3.19
N PHE A 18 45.88 -35.56 -3.50
CA PHE A 18 44.65 -36.31 -3.25
C PHE A 18 44.35 -36.42 -1.74
N ALA A 19 45.37 -36.66 -0.90
CA ALA A 19 45.24 -36.72 0.55
C ALA A 19 44.91 -35.36 1.19
N GLN A 20 45.48 -34.25 0.70
CA GLN A 20 45.17 -32.89 1.16
C GLN A 20 43.73 -32.46 0.77
N LYS A 21 43.23 -32.95 -0.38
CA LYS A 21 41.83 -32.76 -0.79
C LYS A 21 40.84 -33.56 0.09
N LEU A 22 41.30 -34.62 0.75
CA LEU A 22 40.52 -35.47 1.66
C LEU A 22 40.46 -34.93 3.10
N THR A 23 41.41 -34.08 3.52
CA THR A 23 41.50 -33.55 4.90
C THR A 23 40.97 -32.13 5.07
N SER A 24 40.61 -31.44 3.99
CA SER A 24 40.11 -30.06 4.03
C SER A 24 38.59 -29.98 4.08
N VAL A 25 38.07 -29.03 4.85
CA VAL A 25 36.65 -28.68 4.83
C VAL A 25 36.33 -28.04 3.48
N ARG A 26 35.32 -28.56 2.78
CA ARG A 26 34.84 -28.03 1.51
C ARG A 26 33.40 -27.54 1.65
N SER A 27 33.05 -26.48 0.95
CA SER A 27 31.68 -26.01 0.83
C SER A 27 31.41 -25.49 -0.57
N PHE A 28 30.16 -25.61 -0.99
CA PHE A 28 29.66 -25.02 -2.22
C PHE A 28 28.28 -24.42 -1.99
N GLU A 29 28.08 -23.20 -2.48
CA GLU A 29 26.81 -22.48 -2.39
C GLU A 29 26.13 -22.43 -3.75
N TYR A 30 24.93 -23.00 -3.79
CA TYR A 30 23.96 -22.83 -4.85
C TYR A 30 23.14 -21.58 -4.56
N LEU A 31 23.06 -20.71 -5.56
CA LEU A 31 22.36 -19.43 -5.45
C LEU A 31 20.85 -19.60 -5.27
N ASP A 32 20.31 -20.68 -5.81
CA ASP A 32 18.90 -21.04 -5.77
C ASP A 32 18.78 -22.57 -5.79
N TYR A 33 17.60 -23.06 -5.47
CA TYR A 33 17.20 -24.45 -5.69
C TYR A 33 15.70 -24.49 -5.95
N VAL A 34 15.21 -25.57 -6.56
CA VAL A 34 13.77 -25.78 -6.75
C VAL A 34 13.27 -26.98 -5.96
N THR A 35 11.97 -26.98 -5.73
CA THR A 35 11.23 -28.03 -5.03
C THR A 35 9.86 -28.23 -5.71
N PRO A 36 9.22 -29.40 -5.58
CA PRO A 36 7.86 -29.62 -6.07
C PRO A 36 6.87 -28.59 -5.53
N HIS A 37 6.02 -28.05 -6.40
CA HIS A 37 4.98 -27.12 -6.00
C HIS A 37 3.96 -27.83 -5.07
N PRO A 38 3.53 -27.20 -3.96
CA PRO A 38 2.72 -27.86 -2.93
C PRO A 38 1.36 -28.37 -3.44
N TYR A 39 0.83 -27.75 -4.49
CA TYR A 39 -0.46 -28.12 -5.10
C TYR A 39 -0.32 -28.82 -6.47
N ASP A 40 0.90 -28.92 -7.02
CA ASP A 40 1.17 -29.59 -8.30
C ASP A 40 2.61 -30.08 -8.35
N VAL A 41 2.83 -31.31 -7.88
CA VAL A 41 4.17 -31.89 -7.74
C VAL A 41 4.95 -32.04 -9.06
N ARG A 42 4.31 -31.79 -10.21
CA ARG A 42 4.97 -31.78 -11.53
C ARG A 42 5.61 -30.44 -11.85
N LYS A 43 5.24 -29.37 -11.14
CA LYS A 43 5.78 -28.02 -11.34
C LYS A 43 6.89 -27.72 -10.35
N ALA A 44 7.96 -27.14 -10.85
CA ALA A 44 9.06 -26.63 -10.04
C ALA A 44 8.74 -25.25 -9.47
N THR A 45 8.96 -25.08 -8.17
CA THR A 45 8.91 -23.78 -7.47
C THR A 45 10.27 -23.46 -6.90
N LEU A 46 10.69 -22.19 -6.95
CA LEU A 46 11.90 -21.75 -6.24
C LEU A 46 11.73 -21.98 -4.74
N GLY A 47 12.64 -22.75 -4.14
CA GLY A 47 12.55 -23.18 -2.75
C GLY A 47 13.10 -22.17 -1.74
N GLY A 48 14.05 -21.31 -2.14
CA GLY A 48 14.69 -20.34 -1.25
C GLY A 48 15.89 -19.62 -1.88
N GLU A 49 16.48 -18.69 -1.12
CA GLU A 49 17.52 -17.75 -1.57
C GLU A 49 18.94 -18.32 -1.58
N SER A 50 19.17 -19.50 -0.99
CA SER A 50 20.44 -20.24 -1.10
C SER A 50 20.31 -21.68 -0.60
N LEU A 51 21.20 -22.54 -1.10
CA LEU A 51 21.44 -23.89 -0.60
C LEU A 51 22.96 -24.12 -0.54
N THR A 52 23.47 -24.39 0.65
CA THR A 52 24.89 -24.71 0.86
C THR A 52 25.04 -26.19 1.17
N ILE A 53 25.94 -26.85 0.45
CA ILE A 53 26.39 -28.21 0.76
C ILE A 53 27.86 -28.11 1.20
N SER A 54 28.20 -28.75 2.30
CA SER A 54 29.56 -28.79 2.83
C SER A 54 29.97 -30.21 3.18
N TYR A 55 31.27 -30.43 3.26
CA TYR A 55 31.88 -31.65 3.74
C TYR A 55 33.00 -31.31 4.71
N ASN A 56 32.97 -31.95 5.87
CA ASN A 56 34.01 -31.93 6.88
C ASN A 56 34.42 -33.38 7.18
N PRO A 57 35.71 -33.74 7.13
CA PRO A 57 36.16 -35.11 7.37
C PRO A 57 35.72 -35.68 8.73
N ASN A 58 35.62 -34.84 9.76
CA ASN A 58 35.30 -35.25 11.13
C ASN A 58 33.79 -35.42 11.33
N THR A 59 32.99 -34.50 10.76
CA THR A 59 31.55 -34.41 11.04
C THR A 59 30.66 -34.91 9.91
N GLY A 60 31.19 -35.12 8.70
CA GLY A 60 30.44 -35.57 7.53
C GLY A 60 29.95 -34.41 6.66
N TYR A 61 28.79 -34.58 6.03
CA TYR A 61 28.18 -33.58 5.16
C TYR A 61 27.26 -32.64 5.93
N GLY A 62 27.33 -31.36 5.60
CA GLY A 62 26.38 -30.34 6.02
C GLY A 62 25.49 -29.94 4.85
N ILE A 63 24.19 -29.80 5.09
CA ILE A 63 23.23 -29.25 4.10
C ILE A 63 22.46 -28.13 4.79
N LYS A 64 22.58 -26.90 4.28
CA LYS A 64 21.94 -25.71 4.84
C LYS A 64 21.10 -25.01 3.78
N PHE A 65 19.84 -24.76 4.05
CA PHE A 65 18.95 -24.03 3.15
C PHE A 65 17.78 -23.43 3.92
N ARG A 66 17.14 -22.43 3.31
CA ARG A 66 15.91 -21.85 3.85
C ARG A 66 14.72 -22.35 3.06
N TYR A 67 13.84 -23.10 3.69
CA TYR A 67 12.58 -23.55 3.10
C TYR A 67 11.42 -22.76 3.72
N ILE A 68 10.72 -21.98 2.88
CA ILE A 68 9.65 -21.07 3.30
C ILE A 68 10.16 -20.09 4.38
N PHE A 69 9.74 -20.23 5.64
CA PHE A 69 10.13 -19.39 6.77
C PHE A 69 11.11 -20.08 7.73
N ARG A 70 11.60 -21.29 7.42
CA ARG A 70 12.49 -22.06 8.29
C ARG A 70 13.89 -22.18 7.73
N ASN A 71 14.88 -21.97 8.57
CA ASN A 71 16.28 -22.30 8.28
C ASN A 71 16.50 -23.77 8.65
N ILE A 72 16.82 -24.59 7.66
CA ILE A 72 17.11 -26.01 7.84
C ILE A 72 18.62 -26.19 7.75
N ASN A 73 19.19 -26.82 8.79
CA ASN A 73 20.61 -27.14 8.86
C ASN A 73 20.75 -28.60 9.27
N ILE A 74 21.32 -29.41 8.38
CA ILE A 74 21.37 -30.86 8.49
C ILE A 74 22.84 -31.29 8.52
N SER A 75 23.18 -32.20 9.42
CA SER A 75 24.48 -32.87 9.50
C SER A 75 24.28 -34.36 9.31
N VAL A 76 24.89 -34.95 8.28
CA VAL A 76 24.71 -36.36 7.92
C VAL A 76 26.02 -37.05 7.53
N LYS A 77 26.12 -38.34 7.81
CA LYS A 77 27.24 -39.20 7.37
C LYS A 77 26.73 -40.25 6.40
N PHE A 78 27.59 -40.64 5.44
CA PHE A 78 27.29 -41.71 4.50
C PHE A 78 27.12 -43.04 5.25
N ILE A 79 26.09 -43.80 4.90
CA ILE A 79 25.83 -45.12 5.50
C ILE A 79 26.01 -46.21 4.45
N THR A 80 25.26 -46.12 3.35
CA THR A 80 25.23 -47.18 2.34
C THR A 80 24.77 -46.65 0.99
N SER A 81 24.96 -47.45 -0.05
CA SER A 81 24.40 -47.25 -1.38
C SER A 81 23.68 -48.50 -1.86
N GLY A 82 22.49 -48.34 -2.41
CA GLY A 82 21.65 -49.44 -2.91
C GLY A 82 20.44 -48.89 -3.69
N ASN A 83 19.87 -49.70 -4.59
CA ASN A 83 18.72 -49.31 -5.42
C ASN A 83 18.92 -47.99 -6.19
N GLY A 84 20.17 -47.72 -6.63
CA GLY A 84 20.51 -46.49 -7.36
C GLY A 84 20.52 -45.20 -6.51
N LYS A 85 20.52 -45.31 -5.17
CA LYS A 85 20.61 -44.18 -4.25
C LYS A 85 21.78 -44.32 -3.27
N TYR A 86 22.36 -43.19 -2.89
CA TYR A 86 23.28 -43.03 -1.77
C TYR A 86 22.49 -42.51 -0.56
N ILE A 87 22.61 -43.19 0.57
CA ILE A 87 21.88 -42.90 1.80
C ILE A 87 22.84 -42.35 2.86
N TYR A 88 22.42 -41.24 3.47
CA TYR A 88 23.13 -40.54 4.52
C TYR A 88 22.19 -40.35 5.71
N THR A 89 22.72 -40.45 6.93
CA THR A 89 21.92 -40.27 8.15
C THR A 89 22.61 -39.39 9.17
N GLY A 90 21.81 -38.69 9.96
CA GLY A 90 22.30 -37.85 11.04
C GLY A 90 21.15 -37.05 11.64
N THR A 91 21.36 -35.76 11.87
CA THR A 91 20.39 -34.91 12.58
C THR A 91 20.23 -33.54 11.93
N ASP A 92 19.05 -32.93 12.11
CA ASP A 92 18.85 -31.51 11.88
C ASP A 92 19.33 -30.66 13.08
N SER A 93 19.21 -29.34 12.97
CA SER A 93 19.56 -28.38 14.03
C SER A 93 18.70 -28.49 15.29
N SER A 94 17.56 -29.17 15.22
CA SER A 94 16.67 -29.44 16.36
C SER A 94 16.95 -30.80 16.99
N GLY A 95 17.95 -31.54 16.51
CA GLY A 95 18.30 -32.87 16.99
C GLY A 95 17.42 -33.99 16.42
N ASN A 96 16.51 -33.68 15.48
CA ASN A 96 15.65 -34.68 14.87
C ASN A 96 16.45 -35.56 13.92
N LYS A 97 16.21 -36.88 13.99
CA LYS A 97 16.79 -37.83 13.04
C LYS A 97 16.42 -37.43 11.62
N THR A 98 17.43 -37.34 10.78
CA THR A 98 17.31 -36.95 9.37
C THR A 98 17.96 -37.99 8.48
N VAL A 99 17.29 -38.34 7.39
CA VAL A 99 17.82 -39.20 6.34
C VAL A 99 17.88 -38.39 5.05
N VAL A 100 19.03 -38.41 4.39
CA VAL A 100 19.22 -37.80 3.08
C VAL A 100 19.49 -38.91 2.08
N ALA A 101 18.72 -38.93 1.00
CA ALA A 101 18.86 -39.88 -0.09
C ALA A 101 19.09 -39.13 -1.41
N THR A 102 20.04 -39.60 -2.20
CA THR A 102 20.47 -38.92 -3.44
C THR A 102 20.80 -39.94 -4.51
N LYS A 103 20.58 -39.64 -5.79
CA LYS A 103 21.02 -40.53 -6.90
C LYS A 103 22.50 -40.36 -7.26
N ARG A 104 23.11 -39.26 -6.80
CA ARG A 104 24.53 -38.94 -6.95
C ARG A 104 25.16 -38.75 -5.58
N LYS A 105 26.47 -38.94 -5.45
CA LYS A 105 27.14 -38.68 -4.17
C LYS A 105 27.00 -37.21 -3.78
N LEU A 106 26.78 -36.92 -2.51
CA LEU A 106 26.78 -35.54 -2.00
C LEU A 106 28.09 -34.79 -2.32
N SER A 107 29.22 -35.50 -2.47
CA SER A 107 30.49 -34.93 -2.93
C SER A 107 30.41 -34.28 -4.30
N ASP A 108 29.61 -34.81 -5.23
CA ASP A 108 29.48 -34.27 -6.59
C ASP A 108 28.89 -32.86 -6.54
N PHE A 109 27.95 -32.62 -5.62
CA PHE A 109 27.34 -31.32 -5.45
C PHE A 109 28.30 -30.27 -4.85
N LEU A 110 29.47 -30.66 -4.34
CA LEU A 110 30.53 -29.70 -3.98
C LEU A 110 31.23 -29.12 -5.21
N ASP A 111 31.04 -29.71 -6.38
CA ASP A 111 31.64 -29.31 -7.66
C ASP A 111 30.58 -28.71 -8.60
N ASN A 112 29.57 -28.02 -8.04
CA ASN A 112 28.49 -27.32 -8.78
C ASN A 112 27.63 -28.24 -9.69
N VAL A 113 27.41 -29.49 -9.28
CA VAL A 113 26.55 -30.44 -10.00
C VAL A 113 25.07 -30.22 -9.64
N GLY A 114 24.56 -29.02 -9.95
CA GLY A 114 23.13 -28.69 -9.89
C GLY A 114 22.42 -28.92 -11.22
N GLN A 115 21.10 -28.81 -11.21
CA GLN A 115 20.29 -28.82 -12.43
C GLN A 115 20.38 -27.47 -13.16
N THR A 116 20.26 -27.51 -14.48
CA THR A 116 20.42 -26.32 -15.33
C THR A 116 19.11 -25.56 -15.51
N GLN A 117 18.01 -26.30 -15.65
CA GLN A 117 16.67 -25.76 -15.86
C GLN A 117 15.98 -25.47 -14.52
N SER A 118 15.12 -24.45 -14.44
CA SER A 118 14.33 -24.13 -13.23
C SER A 118 12.86 -24.58 -13.31
N GLU A 119 12.39 -24.95 -14.49
CA GLU A 119 10.96 -25.25 -14.76
C GLU A 119 10.64 -26.75 -14.71
N SER A 120 11.68 -27.58 -14.73
CA SER A 120 11.60 -29.04 -14.75
C SER A 120 12.53 -29.64 -13.69
N PHE A 121 12.46 -30.97 -13.52
CA PHE A 121 13.28 -31.69 -12.56
C PHE A 121 14.27 -32.62 -13.25
N GLU A 122 15.57 -32.37 -13.07
CA GLU A 122 16.61 -33.34 -13.42
C GLU A 122 16.69 -34.39 -12.31
N ARG A 123 16.04 -35.54 -12.52
CA ARG A 123 15.85 -36.57 -11.47
C ARG A 123 17.14 -37.14 -10.87
N ASP A 124 18.29 -37.02 -11.52
CA ASP A 124 19.59 -37.43 -10.98
C ASP A 124 20.21 -36.38 -10.05
N LYS A 125 19.68 -35.14 -10.04
CA LYS A 125 20.09 -34.03 -9.19
C LYS A 125 19.26 -33.88 -7.91
N GLU A 126 18.29 -34.77 -7.71
CA GLU A 126 17.44 -34.77 -6.53
C GLU A 126 18.23 -35.08 -5.26
N ILE A 127 18.00 -34.26 -4.25
CA ILE A 127 18.35 -34.52 -2.86
C ILE A 127 17.04 -34.66 -2.10
N GLU A 128 16.71 -35.89 -1.73
CA GLU A 128 15.54 -36.23 -0.93
C GLU A 128 15.93 -36.18 0.54
N ILE A 129 15.17 -35.44 1.33
CA ILE A 129 15.45 -35.15 2.73
C ILE A 129 14.23 -35.54 3.56
N ALA A 130 14.35 -36.60 4.34
CA ALA A 130 13.34 -37.01 5.30
C ALA A 130 13.73 -36.47 6.68
N ILE A 131 12.96 -35.49 7.19
CA ILE A 131 13.13 -34.95 8.55
C ILE A 131 11.97 -35.44 9.40
N TYR A 132 12.29 -36.16 10.47
CA TYR A 132 11.28 -36.66 11.39
C TYR A 132 10.45 -35.48 11.98
N GLY A 133 9.13 -35.51 11.79
CA GLY A 133 8.20 -34.47 12.25
C GLY A 133 7.95 -33.30 11.29
N ILE A 134 8.70 -33.18 10.19
CA ILE A 134 8.50 -32.13 9.15
C ILE A 134 8.01 -32.73 7.83
N GLY A 135 8.30 -34.01 7.58
CA GLY A 135 7.96 -34.72 6.35
C GLY A 135 9.10 -34.74 5.34
N ASP A 136 8.86 -35.38 4.20
CA ASP A 136 9.87 -35.57 3.16
C ASP A 136 9.91 -34.37 2.21
N LEU A 137 11.12 -33.91 1.91
CA LEU A 137 11.38 -32.78 1.02
C LEU A 137 12.31 -33.21 -0.12
N SER A 138 11.88 -32.99 -1.36
CA SER A 138 12.76 -33.05 -2.52
C SER A 138 13.30 -31.67 -2.86
N ILE A 139 14.62 -31.53 -2.86
CA ILE A 139 15.30 -30.32 -3.33
C ILE A 139 16.19 -30.62 -4.54
N TYR A 140 16.26 -29.64 -5.44
CA TYR A 140 17.04 -29.72 -6.66
C TYR A 140 17.92 -28.46 -6.75
N PRO A 141 19.22 -28.56 -6.41
CA PRO A 141 20.13 -27.42 -6.46
C PRO A 141 20.19 -26.86 -7.88
N LEU A 142 20.08 -25.54 -8.07
CA LEU A 142 20.23 -24.92 -9.38
C LEU A 142 21.68 -24.53 -9.61
N LYS A 143 22.25 -25.01 -10.73
CA LYS A 143 23.65 -24.78 -11.08
C LYS A 143 24.00 -23.30 -10.99
N ASN A 144 25.09 -22.99 -10.30
CA ASN A 144 25.58 -21.63 -10.15
C ASN A 144 26.34 -21.21 -11.42
N THR A 145 25.75 -20.33 -12.24
CA THR A 145 26.35 -19.81 -13.48
C THR A 145 26.49 -18.27 -13.42
N PRO A 146 27.39 -17.66 -14.22
CA PRO A 146 27.50 -16.21 -14.31
C PRO A 146 26.17 -15.51 -14.63
N GLU A 147 25.36 -16.09 -15.51
CA GLU A 147 24.06 -15.56 -15.93
C GLU A 147 23.09 -15.52 -14.74
N ARG A 148 23.00 -16.61 -13.96
CA ARG A 148 22.15 -16.67 -12.76
C ARG A 148 22.62 -15.73 -11.66
N ARG A 149 23.93 -15.48 -11.52
CA ARG A 149 24.44 -14.45 -10.60
C ARG A 149 23.90 -13.07 -10.97
N LYS A 150 23.97 -12.73 -12.26
CA LYS A 150 23.46 -11.47 -12.78
C LYS A 150 21.94 -11.36 -12.59
N GLU A 151 21.18 -12.40 -12.91
CA GLU A 151 19.72 -12.43 -12.69
C GLU A 151 19.34 -12.24 -11.22
N LYS A 152 20.07 -12.89 -10.29
CA LYS A 152 19.84 -12.75 -8.85
C LYS A 152 20.16 -11.34 -8.36
N GLU A 153 21.26 -10.76 -8.83
CA GLU A 153 21.66 -9.40 -8.51
C GLU A 153 20.59 -8.40 -9.01
N GLU A 154 20.17 -8.51 -10.27
CA GLU A 154 19.10 -7.68 -10.85
C GLU A 154 17.78 -7.84 -10.09
N ARG A 155 17.40 -9.07 -9.71
CA ARG A 155 16.23 -9.32 -8.88
C ARG A 155 16.35 -8.66 -7.52
N SER A 156 17.52 -8.74 -6.88
CA SER A 156 17.77 -8.11 -5.58
C SER A 156 17.69 -6.59 -5.64
N ILE A 157 18.21 -5.98 -6.72
CA ILE A 157 18.13 -4.54 -6.97
C ILE A 157 16.67 -4.13 -7.16
N LYS A 158 15.92 -4.84 -8.02
CA LYS A 158 14.49 -4.60 -8.24
C LYS A 158 13.69 -4.72 -6.95
N ILE A 159 13.97 -5.69 -6.08
CA ILE A 159 13.31 -5.85 -4.78
C ILE A 159 13.65 -4.69 -3.84
N LYS A 160 14.93 -4.29 -3.76
CA LYS A 160 15.36 -3.16 -2.92
C LYS A 160 14.72 -1.85 -3.37
N GLU A 161 14.71 -1.58 -4.67
CA GLU A 161 14.05 -0.41 -5.25
C GLU A 161 12.55 -0.43 -4.98
N ARG A 162 11.92 -1.59 -5.19
CA ARG A 162 10.51 -1.83 -4.88
C ARG A 162 10.16 -1.55 -3.41
N ASN A 163 10.98 -2.03 -2.48
CA ASN A 163 10.79 -1.75 -1.05
C ASN A 163 10.98 -0.26 -0.74
N ARG A 164 12.01 0.39 -1.31
CA ARG A 164 12.24 1.83 -1.14
C ARG A 164 11.06 2.68 -1.64
N LEU A 165 10.48 2.34 -2.79
CA LEU A 165 9.29 3.01 -3.32
C LEU A 165 8.08 2.81 -2.40
N GLN A 166 7.91 1.60 -1.87
CA GLN A 166 6.83 1.32 -0.92
C GLN A 166 6.98 2.11 0.38
N ASP A 167 8.19 2.17 0.93
CA ASP A 167 8.47 2.94 2.15
C ASP A 167 8.20 4.43 1.93
N LYS A 168 8.59 4.97 0.76
CA LYS A 168 8.30 6.37 0.42
C LYS A 168 6.81 6.64 0.27
N LEU A 169 6.07 5.73 -0.35
CA LEU A 169 4.61 5.83 -0.45
C LEU A 169 3.95 5.81 0.95
N ASN A 170 4.39 4.91 1.83
CA ASN A 170 3.89 4.81 3.20
C ASN A 170 4.18 6.08 4.02
N GLU A 171 5.36 6.67 3.85
CA GLU A 171 5.75 7.93 4.48
C GLU A 171 4.81 9.07 4.07
N LEU A 172 4.63 9.28 2.76
CA LEU A 172 3.78 10.35 2.23
C LEU A 172 2.31 10.13 2.58
N TYR A 173 1.85 8.87 2.61
CA TYR A 173 0.49 8.55 3.01
C TYR A 173 0.24 8.83 4.49
N SER A 174 1.20 8.50 5.36
CA SER A 174 1.11 8.82 6.78
C SER A 174 1.04 10.34 7.00
N TYR A 175 1.84 11.09 6.24
CA TYR A 175 1.75 12.54 6.22
C TYR A 175 0.37 13.03 5.79
N TRP A 176 -0.19 12.51 4.69
CA TRP A 176 -1.55 12.84 4.24
C TRP A 176 -2.60 12.65 5.32
N GLN A 177 -2.58 11.51 6.03
CA GLN A 177 -3.55 11.22 7.09
C GLN A 177 -3.49 12.28 8.22
N SER A 178 -2.29 12.78 8.54
CA SER A 178 -2.11 13.83 9.55
C SER A 178 -2.58 15.23 9.09
N THR A 179 -2.53 15.51 7.79
CA THR A 179 -2.80 16.85 7.24
C THR A 179 -4.20 16.98 6.64
N LYS A 180 -4.89 15.86 6.37
CA LYS A 180 -6.21 15.81 5.72
C LYS A 180 -7.24 16.72 6.38
N ALA A 181 -7.31 16.76 7.71
CA ALA A 181 -8.26 17.62 8.43
C ALA A 181 -8.05 19.11 8.13
N SER A 182 -6.79 19.59 8.20
CA SER A 182 -6.45 20.99 7.89
C SER A 182 -6.74 21.37 6.43
N VAL A 183 -6.54 20.42 5.50
CA VAL A 183 -6.92 20.60 4.10
C VAL A 183 -8.43 20.71 3.96
N GLN A 184 -9.21 19.89 4.66
CA GLN A 184 -10.67 19.99 4.68
C GLN A 184 -11.14 21.35 5.23
N ASP A 185 -10.54 21.84 6.31
CA ASP A 185 -10.88 23.15 6.87
C ASP A 185 -10.58 24.29 5.89
N SER A 186 -9.42 24.21 5.22
CA SER A 186 -9.01 25.20 4.21
C SER A 186 -9.97 25.22 3.02
N LEU A 187 -10.36 24.04 2.51
CA LEU A 187 -11.34 23.91 1.43
C LEU A 187 -12.72 24.41 1.86
N ARG A 188 -13.15 24.13 3.10
CA ARG A 188 -14.42 24.61 3.67
C ARG A 188 -14.46 26.14 3.74
N ASN A 189 -13.39 26.76 4.21
CA ASN A 189 -13.30 28.23 4.28
C ASN A 189 -13.28 28.87 2.88
N SER A 190 -12.57 28.28 1.92
CA SER A 190 -12.57 28.73 0.53
C SER A 190 -13.97 28.65 -0.09
N PHE A 191 -14.69 27.55 0.18
CA PHE A 191 -16.07 27.37 -0.30
C PHE A 191 -17.00 28.42 0.30
N LYS A 192 -16.96 28.62 1.62
CA LYS A 192 -17.80 29.61 2.31
C LYS A 192 -17.57 31.01 1.75
N LYS A 193 -16.30 31.39 1.53
CA LYS A 193 -15.93 32.66 0.92
C LYS A 193 -16.54 32.82 -0.49
N GLU A 194 -16.37 31.83 -1.37
CA GLU A 194 -16.91 31.86 -2.72
C GLU A 194 -18.44 31.98 -2.73
N PHE A 195 -19.13 31.26 -1.83
CA PHE A 195 -20.59 31.33 -1.69
C PHE A 195 -21.09 32.75 -1.38
N PHE A 196 -20.46 33.45 -0.44
CA PHE A 196 -20.83 34.83 -0.09
C PHE A 196 -20.42 35.84 -1.18
N GLU A 197 -19.24 35.68 -1.79
CA GLU A 197 -18.78 36.55 -2.90
C GLU A 197 -19.71 36.46 -4.11
N LYS A 198 -20.23 35.26 -4.40
CA LYS A 198 -21.16 35.02 -5.49
C LYS A 198 -22.63 35.18 -5.09
N LYS A 199 -22.93 35.69 -3.90
CA LYS A 199 -24.32 36.01 -3.50
C LYS A 199 -25.25 34.79 -3.59
N GLY A 200 -24.72 33.61 -3.26
CA GLY A 200 -25.45 32.35 -3.38
C GLY A 200 -25.69 31.84 -4.81
N ALA A 201 -25.23 32.55 -5.85
CA ALA A 201 -25.31 32.14 -7.25
C ALA A 201 -24.14 31.21 -7.67
N GLY A 202 -24.41 30.26 -8.58
CA GLY A 202 -23.40 29.39 -9.20
C GLY A 202 -23.76 27.89 -9.13
N ARG A 203 -22.81 27.03 -9.53
CA ARG A 203 -22.93 25.54 -9.49
C ARG A 203 -23.15 24.95 -8.08
N TYR A 204 -23.23 25.81 -7.06
CA TYR A 204 -23.33 25.48 -5.65
C TYR A 204 -24.62 26.04 -5.03
N SER A 205 -25.61 26.38 -5.87
CA SER A 205 -26.94 26.81 -5.43
C SER A 205 -27.57 25.76 -4.52
N TRP A 206 -28.29 26.24 -3.51
CA TRP A 206 -28.96 25.46 -2.46
C TRP A 206 -29.82 24.29 -2.93
N ASP A 207 -30.38 24.39 -4.15
CA ASP A 207 -31.37 23.44 -4.67
C ASP A 207 -30.80 22.15 -5.27
N SER A 208 -29.48 21.92 -5.25
CA SER A 208 -28.95 20.66 -5.78
C SER A 208 -28.88 19.59 -4.69
N GLU A 209 -29.87 18.70 -4.65
CA GLU A 209 -29.87 17.42 -3.92
C GLU A 209 -28.72 16.46 -4.36
N THR A 210 -27.87 16.87 -5.32
CA THR A 210 -26.55 16.27 -5.62
C THR A 210 -25.46 16.71 -4.62
N ASN A 211 -25.76 16.51 -3.34
CA ASN A 211 -24.89 16.37 -2.17
C ASN A 211 -23.38 16.62 -2.35
N PHE A 212 -22.95 17.83 -1.99
CA PHE A 212 -21.76 18.31 -1.22
C PHE A 212 -20.39 17.59 -1.26
N ALA A 213 -20.24 16.37 -1.75
CA ALA A 213 -18.98 15.65 -1.85
C ALA A 213 -18.27 15.98 -3.18
N VAL A 214 -17.43 17.01 -3.19
CA VAL A 214 -16.56 17.31 -4.32
C VAL A 214 -15.42 16.29 -4.34
N ARG A 215 -15.24 15.58 -5.47
CA ARG A 215 -14.06 14.73 -5.64
C ARG A 215 -12.86 15.63 -5.95
N TYR A 216 -11.76 15.35 -5.26
CA TYR A 216 -10.48 16.02 -5.51
C TYR A 216 -9.35 15.00 -5.57
N MET A 217 -8.27 15.40 -6.24
CA MET A 217 -6.99 14.72 -6.21
C MET A 217 -6.03 15.52 -5.35
N ALA A 218 -5.41 14.86 -4.38
CA ALA A 218 -4.28 15.42 -3.65
C ALA A 218 -2.98 14.92 -4.29
N CYS A 219 -2.07 15.85 -4.56
CA CYS A 219 -0.69 15.59 -4.94
C CYS A 219 0.21 16.05 -3.80
N ILE A 220 1.05 15.15 -3.29
CA ILE A 220 1.99 15.42 -2.21
C ILE A 220 3.39 15.15 -2.74
N ASP A 221 4.23 16.16 -2.80
CA ASP A 221 5.61 15.98 -3.25
C ASP A 221 6.55 15.49 -2.13
N SER A 222 7.79 15.23 -2.50
CA SER A 222 8.83 14.77 -1.57
C SER A 222 9.14 15.78 -0.45
N ASN A 223 8.83 17.06 -0.67
CA ASN A 223 9.00 18.14 0.31
C ASN A 223 7.74 18.35 1.16
N LYS A 224 6.76 17.44 1.07
CA LYS A 224 5.50 17.47 1.81
C LYS A 224 4.62 18.68 1.46
N VAL A 225 4.80 19.27 0.28
CA VAL A 225 3.89 20.28 -0.23
C VAL A 225 2.64 19.59 -0.77
N VAL A 226 1.47 20.01 -0.28
CA VAL A 226 0.17 19.48 -0.71
C VAL A 226 -0.43 20.40 -1.77
N LYS A 227 -0.80 19.82 -2.91
CA LYS A 227 -1.58 20.50 -3.97
C LYS A 227 -2.90 19.77 -4.16
N ILE A 228 -3.99 20.53 -4.23
CA ILE A 228 -5.35 19.99 -4.42
C ILE A 228 -5.84 20.36 -5.81
N LEU A 229 -6.31 19.34 -6.55
CA LEU A 229 -6.91 19.49 -7.87
C LEU A 229 -8.37 19.02 -7.80
N LYS A 230 -9.30 19.86 -8.24
CA LYS A 230 -10.73 19.55 -8.25
C LYS A 230 -11.07 18.70 -9.49
N ILE A 231 -11.77 17.58 -9.31
CA ILE A 231 -12.03 16.59 -10.38
C ILE A 231 -13.37 16.85 -11.10
N ASN A 232 -14.28 17.64 -10.52
CA ASN A 232 -15.65 17.83 -11.04
C ASN A 232 -15.79 18.92 -12.15
N ASP A 233 -14.77 19.15 -12.99
CA ASP A 233 -14.86 20.04 -14.15
C ASP A 233 -14.73 19.25 -15.46
N VAL A 234 -15.51 19.58 -16.49
CA VAL A 234 -15.63 18.84 -17.77
C VAL A 234 -14.27 18.68 -18.50
N LYS A 235 -13.30 19.56 -18.23
CA LYS A 235 -11.89 19.44 -18.68
C LYS A 235 -11.15 18.25 -18.06
N VAL A 236 -11.77 17.53 -17.13
CA VAL A 236 -11.20 16.36 -16.45
C VAL A 236 -11.47 15.07 -17.23
N ALA A 237 -12.36 15.03 -18.24
CA ALA A 237 -12.42 13.88 -19.16
C ALA A 237 -11.08 13.68 -19.89
N GLU A 238 -10.44 14.78 -20.34
CA GLU A 238 -9.08 14.77 -20.90
C GLU A 238 -8.01 14.41 -19.85
N ASN A 239 -8.18 14.84 -18.58
CA ASN A 239 -7.27 14.45 -17.50
C ASN A 239 -7.48 13.00 -17.04
N ILE A 240 -8.68 12.43 -17.19
CA ILE A 240 -9.04 11.04 -16.89
C ILE A 240 -8.56 10.13 -18.02
N GLU A 241 -8.66 10.52 -19.29
CA GLU A 241 -8.02 9.82 -20.41
C GLU A 241 -6.49 9.85 -20.28
N TYR A 242 -5.91 11.01 -19.93
CA TYR A 242 -4.50 11.09 -19.57
C TYR A 242 -4.17 10.17 -18.40
N LEU A 243 -5.01 10.10 -17.36
CA LEU A 243 -4.82 9.19 -16.23
C LEU A 243 -5.05 7.72 -16.59
N ASP A 244 -5.87 7.39 -17.59
CA ASP A 244 -6.13 6.02 -18.06
C ASP A 244 -5.06 5.51 -19.03
N GLU A 245 -4.46 6.38 -19.84
CA GLU A 245 -3.19 6.11 -20.52
C GLU A 245 -2.03 6.01 -19.51
N PHE A 246 -1.99 6.87 -18.50
CA PHE A 246 -1.03 6.85 -17.39
C PHE A 246 -1.20 5.63 -16.47
N ASN A 247 -2.42 5.11 -16.30
CA ASN A 247 -2.74 3.87 -15.59
C ASN A 247 -2.18 2.62 -16.28
N ARG A 248 -1.86 2.70 -17.58
CA ARG A 248 -1.24 1.61 -18.36
C ARG A 248 0.28 1.60 -18.22
N ASN A 249 0.91 2.75 -17.95
CA ASN A 249 2.36 2.91 -18.15
C ASN A 249 3.21 3.04 -16.88
N GLU A 250 2.67 3.32 -15.69
CA GLU A 250 3.51 3.36 -14.47
C GLU A 250 2.92 2.69 -13.22
N TYR A 251 3.80 1.88 -12.61
CA TYR A 251 3.83 1.24 -11.29
C TYR A 251 2.56 1.32 -10.41
N LYS A 252 1.83 0.19 -10.31
CA LYS A 252 0.72 0.02 -9.35
C LYS A 252 1.23 -0.63 -8.07
N TYR A 253 1.37 0.16 -7.00
CA TYR A 253 1.57 -0.37 -5.67
C TYR A 253 0.37 -0.09 -4.78
N GLN A 254 -0.37 -1.16 -4.46
CA GLN A 254 -1.45 -1.11 -3.50
C GLN A 254 -0.86 -1.38 -2.12
N ALA A 255 -0.78 -0.36 -1.26
CA ALA A 255 -0.62 -0.60 0.16
C ALA A 255 -1.88 -1.33 0.68
N LYS A 256 -1.72 -2.23 1.66
CA LYS A 256 -2.79 -3.12 2.15
C LYS A 256 -4.10 -2.41 2.58
N ASN A 257 -4.08 -1.09 2.82
CA ASN A 257 -5.21 -0.32 3.34
C ASN A 257 -5.52 0.99 2.58
N ASN A 258 -4.99 1.23 1.37
CA ASN A 258 -5.08 2.54 0.71
C ASN A 258 -6.05 2.57 -0.48
N ASN A 259 -7.07 3.44 -0.38
CA ASN A 259 -7.98 3.82 -1.46
C ASN A 259 -7.24 4.53 -2.62
N GLY A 260 -6.53 3.80 -3.47
CA GLY A 260 -6.07 4.29 -4.77
C GLY A 260 -4.88 5.28 -4.76
N ALA A 261 -4.10 5.36 -3.67
CA ALA A 261 -2.89 6.17 -3.64
C ALA A 261 -1.76 5.57 -4.49
N LYS A 262 -1.00 6.42 -5.20
CA LYS A 262 0.10 6.03 -6.11
C LYS A 262 1.31 6.92 -5.95
N LEU A 263 2.51 6.38 -6.17
CA LEU A 263 3.76 7.14 -6.20
C LEU A 263 4.25 7.27 -7.65
N ILE A 264 4.36 8.50 -8.17
CA ILE A 264 4.91 8.79 -9.50
C ILE A 264 5.97 9.88 -9.36
N ASN A 265 7.17 9.64 -9.90
CA ASN A 265 8.29 10.59 -9.87
C ASN A 265 8.54 11.20 -8.48
N GLY A 266 8.46 10.37 -7.44
CA GLY A 266 8.66 10.78 -6.04
C GLY A 266 7.50 11.56 -5.40
N LYS A 267 6.37 11.71 -6.10
CA LYS A 267 5.16 12.39 -5.61
C LYS A 267 4.02 11.40 -5.41
N MET A 268 3.30 11.52 -4.31
CA MET A 268 2.12 10.72 -4.05
C MET A 268 0.88 11.40 -4.61
N PHE A 269 0.06 10.64 -5.34
CA PHE A 269 -1.24 11.05 -5.86
C PHE A 269 -2.32 10.19 -5.23
N LEU A 270 -3.40 10.79 -4.77
CA LEU A 270 -4.57 10.06 -4.29
C LEU A 270 -5.86 10.82 -4.59
N THR A 271 -6.96 10.09 -4.75
CA THR A 271 -8.30 10.68 -4.87
C THR A 271 -9.02 10.60 -3.55
N ASP A 272 -9.69 11.68 -3.17
CA ASP A 272 -10.48 11.74 -1.94
C ASP A 272 -11.76 12.56 -2.17
N ARG A 273 -12.67 12.51 -1.19
CA ARG A 273 -13.93 13.27 -1.22
C ARG A 273 -13.86 14.39 -0.19
N PHE A 274 -14.19 15.59 -0.64
CA PHE A 274 -14.33 16.76 0.21
C PHE A 274 -15.81 17.00 0.43
N SER A 275 -16.25 16.90 1.68
CA SER A 275 -17.57 17.35 2.11
C SER A 275 -17.36 18.56 3.01
N PRO A 276 -17.88 19.75 2.67
CA PRO A 276 -17.65 20.96 3.45
C PRO A 276 -18.40 20.96 4.79
N ASN A 277 -19.37 20.05 5.00
CA ASN A 277 -20.12 19.87 6.25
C ASN A 277 -20.61 21.20 6.85
N LEU A 278 -21.09 22.12 6.00
CA LEU A 278 -21.59 23.42 6.44
C LEU A 278 -22.92 23.21 7.15
N ILE A 279 -23.11 23.91 8.26
CA ILE A 279 -24.35 23.88 9.03
C ILE A 279 -25.26 24.99 8.54
N VAL A 280 -26.51 24.61 8.29
CA VAL A 280 -27.53 25.49 7.73
C VAL A 280 -28.62 25.60 8.75
N CYS A 281 -28.91 26.82 9.17
CA CYS A 281 -29.94 27.07 10.17
C CYS A 281 -30.99 28.00 9.58
N THR A 282 -32.24 27.56 9.61
CA THR A 282 -33.40 28.43 9.39
C THR A 282 -34.08 28.64 10.73
N LEU A 283 -34.13 29.89 11.18
CA LEU A 283 -34.72 30.30 12.45
C LEU A 283 -35.92 31.18 12.17
N THR A 284 -36.96 31.06 12.99
CA THR A 284 -38.18 31.85 12.83
C THR A 284 -38.46 32.71 14.05
N ARG A 285 -38.86 33.96 13.83
CA ARG A 285 -39.29 34.89 14.87
C ARG A 285 -40.65 35.48 14.51
N GLU A 286 -41.56 35.43 15.46
CA GLU A 286 -42.80 36.16 15.32
C GLU A 286 -42.65 37.59 15.84
N ILE A 287 -43.12 38.59 15.08
CA ILE A 287 -43.14 40.00 15.48
C ILE A 287 -44.54 40.59 15.27
N VAL A 288 -45.05 41.30 16.28
CA VAL A 288 -46.29 42.08 16.19
C VAL A 288 -45.99 43.57 16.25
N LEU A 289 -46.44 44.31 15.24
CA LEU A 289 -46.23 45.75 15.09
C LEU A 289 -47.53 46.54 15.24
N LYS A 290 -47.51 47.61 16.04
CA LYS A 290 -48.59 48.60 16.16
C LYS A 290 -48.01 50.00 16.06
N LYS A 291 -48.51 50.78 15.09
CA LYS A 291 -48.04 52.16 14.81
C LYS A 291 -46.50 52.26 14.69
N GLY A 292 -45.87 51.31 14.00
CA GLY A 292 -44.42 51.28 13.79
C GLY A 292 -43.58 50.86 15.01
N LYS A 293 -44.20 50.52 16.14
CA LYS A 293 -43.51 50.00 17.32
C LYS A 293 -43.72 48.50 17.47
N VAL A 294 -42.66 47.80 17.88
CA VAL A 294 -42.71 46.39 18.27
C VAL A 294 -43.47 46.26 19.58
N LEU A 295 -44.58 45.53 19.55
CA LEU A 295 -45.36 45.21 20.75
C LEU A 295 -44.94 43.90 21.39
N TYR A 296 -44.60 42.94 20.54
CA TYR A 296 -44.39 41.56 20.97
C TYR A 296 -43.43 40.91 20.01
N THR A 297 -42.50 40.14 20.56
CA THR A 297 -41.68 39.22 19.80
C THR A 297 -41.66 37.86 20.46
N ARG A 298 -41.87 36.81 19.68
CA ARG A 298 -41.71 35.42 20.13
C ARG A 298 -40.66 34.74 19.27
N TRP A 299 -39.66 34.18 19.91
CA TRP A 299 -38.72 33.32 19.22
C TRP A 299 -39.32 31.92 19.06
N GLY A 300 -39.05 31.29 17.93
CA GLY A 300 -39.04 29.83 17.85
C GLY A 300 -37.88 29.25 18.68
N SER A 301 -37.67 27.94 18.60
CA SER A 301 -36.49 27.30 19.19
C SER A 301 -35.20 27.72 18.47
N GLY A 302 -34.18 28.16 19.20
CA GLY A 302 -32.85 28.51 18.67
C GLY A 302 -32.33 29.87 19.18
N LYS A 303 -31.03 30.12 19.00
CA LYS A 303 -30.40 31.44 19.23
C LYS A 303 -30.07 32.08 17.89
N VAL A 304 -30.31 33.38 17.76
CA VAL A 304 -30.05 34.15 16.55
C VAL A 304 -28.72 34.89 16.66
N SER A 305 -28.02 35.08 15.54
CA SER A 305 -26.79 35.89 15.53
C SER A 305 -27.07 37.36 15.84
N GLN A 306 -26.13 38.04 16.50
CA GLN A 306 -26.20 39.49 16.72
C GLN A 306 -26.32 40.29 15.41
N LYS A 307 -25.82 39.73 14.30
CA LYS A 307 -25.92 40.36 12.98
C LYS A 307 -27.38 40.36 12.50
N ALA A 308 -28.10 39.25 12.65
CA ALA A 308 -29.51 39.17 12.31
C ALA A 308 -30.38 40.08 13.18
N GLU A 309 -30.10 40.20 14.48
CA GLU A 309 -30.82 41.13 15.35
C GLU A 309 -30.68 42.58 14.88
N LYS A 310 -29.46 43.04 14.60
CA LYS A 310 -29.20 44.38 14.07
C LYS A 310 -29.89 44.64 12.74
N VAL A 311 -29.92 43.65 11.84
CA VAL A 311 -30.61 43.75 10.54
C VAL A 311 -32.12 43.90 10.73
N ILE A 312 -32.73 43.11 11.61
CA ILE A 312 -34.17 43.20 11.91
C ILE A 312 -34.50 44.57 12.48
N GLU A 313 -33.73 45.06 13.46
CA GLU A 313 -33.94 46.36 14.09
C GLU A 313 -33.81 47.52 13.11
N ALA A 314 -32.77 47.52 12.27
CA ALA A 314 -32.53 48.56 11.28
C ALA A 314 -33.63 48.62 10.20
N ASN A 315 -34.25 47.49 9.86
CA ASN A 315 -35.22 47.38 8.77
C ASN A 315 -36.68 47.26 9.26
N ILE A 316 -36.93 47.29 10.56
CA ILE A 316 -38.28 47.10 11.11
C ILE A 316 -39.29 48.16 10.63
N ALA A 317 -38.79 49.35 10.28
CA ALA A 317 -39.59 50.45 9.74
C ALA A 317 -40.22 50.14 8.36
N LEU A 318 -39.65 49.20 7.60
CA LEU A 318 -40.22 48.73 6.33
C LEU A 318 -41.54 47.97 6.53
N LEU A 319 -41.78 47.45 7.74
CA LEU A 319 -42.95 46.66 8.06
C LEU A 319 -44.11 47.55 8.54
N LYS A 320 -45.27 47.42 7.88
CA LYS A 320 -46.52 48.10 8.30
C LYS A 320 -47.11 47.44 9.56
N LYS A 321 -48.12 48.05 10.17
CA LYS A 321 -48.93 47.43 11.24
C LYS A 321 -49.38 46.01 10.85
N GLY A 322 -49.20 45.06 11.76
CA GLY A 322 -49.57 43.65 11.55
C GLY A 322 -48.72 42.66 12.34
N ARG A 323 -49.02 41.37 12.18
CA ARG A 323 -48.26 40.24 12.72
C ARG A 323 -47.43 39.65 11.59
N TYR A 324 -46.16 39.35 11.84
CA TYR A 324 -45.21 38.84 10.86
C TYR A 324 -44.48 37.61 11.39
N LEU A 325 -44.19 36.66 10.51
CA LEU A 325 -43.18 35.63 10.70
C LEU A 325 -41.90 36.12 10.00
N ILE A 326 -40.83 36.26 10.74
CA ILE A 326 -39.50 36.58 10.23
C ILE A 326 -38.75 35.26 10.12
N GLU A 327 -38.35 34.91 8.91
CA GLU A 327 -37.47 33.78 8.62
C GLU A 327 -36.04 34.30 8.46
N ILE A 328 -35.10 33.65 9.14
CA ILE A 328 -33.69 34.02 9.19
C ILE A 328 -32.90 32.80 8.72
N GLN A 329 -32.09 32.96 7.68
CA GLN A 329 -31.21 31.90 7.21
C GLN A 329 -29.76 32.24 7.53
N GLU A 330 -29.03 31.28 8.08
CA GLU A 330 -27.60 31.38 8.41
C GLU A 330 -26.83 30.18 7.87
N LEU A 331 -25.59 30.43 7.39
CA LEU A 331 -24.62 29.43 6.98
C LEU A 331 -23.43 29.47 7.95
N ASP A 332 -23.28 28.44 8.78
CA ASP A 332 -22.27 28.37 9.85
C ASP A 332 -22.25 29.66 10.70
N GLY A 333 -23.42 30.13 11.11
CA GLY A 333 -23.61 31.34 11.92
C GLY A 333 -23.42 32.67 11.17
N GLU A 334 -23.15 32.65 9.86
CA GLU A 334 -23.14 33.86 9.04
C GLU A 334 -24.49 34.08 8.35
N LEU A 335 -25.04 35.29 8.52
CA LEU A 335 -26.36 35.67 7.99
C LEU A 335 -26.40 35.67 6.47
N ILE A 336 -27.38 34.93 5.92
CA ILE A 336 -27.68 34.83 4.49
C ILE A 336 -28.86 35.72 4.13
N SER A 337 -30.00 35.55 4.81
CA SER A 337 -31.24 36.25 4.48
C SER A 337 -32.12 36.45 5.71
N VAL A 338 -32.93 37.50 5.65
CA VAL A 338 -33.99 37.82 6.61
C VAL A 338 -35.22 38.22 5.81
N VAL A 339 -36.26 37.40 5.86
CA VAL A 339 -37.51 37.60 5.12
C VAL A 339 -38.67 37.70 6.10
N ALA A 340 -39.51 38.71 5.92
CA ALA A 340 -40.71 38.90 6.71
C ALA A 340 -41.96 38.54 5.90
N GLN A 341 -42.73 37.60 6.43
CA GLN A 341 -44.03 37.20 5.90
C GLN A 341 -45.14 37.73 6.79
N LYS A 342 -46.05 38.53 6.24
CA LYS A 342 -47.20 39.03 6.99
C LYS A 342 -48.24 37.92 7.17
N TYR A 343 -48.68 37.69 8.40
CA TYR A 343 -49.85 36.86 8.68
C TYR A 343 -51.10 37.54 8.11
N SER A 344 -51.73 36.89 7.13
CA SER A 344 -52.92 37.36 6.41
C SER A 344 -53.85 36.17 6.18
N ASN A 345 -55.17 36.37 6.31
CA ASN A 345 -56.20 35.38 6.01
C ASN A 345 -56.42 35.16 4.49
N ILE A 346 -55.71 35.93 3.64
CA ILE A 346 -55.82 35.89 2.18
C ILE A 346 -54.59 35.18 1.64
N SER A 347 -54.80 34.26 0.71
CA SER A 347 -53.83 33.30 0.13
C SER A 347 -52.58 33.90 -0.52
N ASN A 348 -52.52 35.22 -0.73
CA ASN A 348 -51.33 35.90 -1.25
C ASN A 348 -50.47 36.45 -0.10
N LYS A 349 -49.61 35.59 0.45
CA LYS A 349 -48.57 36.00 1.41
C LYS A 349 -47.47 36.74 0.64
N LYS A 350 -47.47 38.07 0.71
CA LYS A 350 -46.38 38.88 0.15
C LYS A 350 -45.18 38.85 1.08
N GLU A 351 -44.05 38.34 0.58
CA GLU A 351 -42.76 38.38 1.26
C GLU A 351 -42.15 39.78 1.21
N ILE A 352 -41.56 40.20 2.32
CA ILE A 352 -40.81 41.45 2.46
C ILE A 352 -39.38 41.07 2.83
N VAL A 353 -38.46 41.23 1.88
CA VAL A 353 -37.04 40.98 2.11
C VAL A 353 -36.48 42.13 2.96
N LEU A 354 -36.01 41.82 4.16
CA LEU A 354 -35.32 42.77 5.04
C LEU A 354 -33.81 42.75 4.81
N TYR A 355 -33.29 41.58 4.44
CA TYR A 355 -31.90 41.38 4.01
C TYR A 355 -31.82 40.11 3.18
N SER A 356 -30.96 40.12 2.18
CA SER A 356 -30.62 38.94 1.41
C SER A 356 -29.26 39.14 0.80
N ILE A 357 -28.40 38.12 0.87
CA ILE A 357 -27.22 38.07 0.01
C ILE A 357 -27.59 37.66 -1.40
N TYR A 358 -28.73 36.99 -1.62
CA TYR A 358 -29.18 36.57 -2.94
C TYR A 358 -29.57 37.79 -3.77
N GLU A 359 -29.07 37.83 -5.01
CA GLU A 359 -29.42 38.81 -6.05
C GLU A 359 -30.47 38.30 -7.02
#